data_AF-A0ABD8B5X2-F1
#
_entry.id   AF-A0ABD8B5X2-F1
#
_cell.length_a   1.000
_cell.length_b   1.000
_cell.length_c   1.000
_cell.angle_alpha   90.00
_cell.angle_beta   90.00
_cell.angle_gamma   90.00
#
_symmetry.space_group_name_H-M   'P 1'
#
loop_
_entity.id
_entity.type
_entity.pdbx_description
1 polymer ?
#
loop_
_entity_poly.entity_id
_entity_poly.type
_entity_poly.pdbx_seq_one_letter_code
_entity_poly.pdbx_strand_id
1 'polypeptide(L)'
;MTKRRRCGLCHRRGHLLRDWIQKAERGGADALGVLADSIRQDLHAITAGLTLPYGSGIVEGHVNRIKTIKRQMYGRASFALLRARILLQP
;
A
#
# COMPACT_ATOMS: atom_id res chain seq x y z
N MET A 1 9.02 1.29 -24.51
CA MET A 1 9.37 1.84 -23.17
C MET A 1 8.80 0.96 -22.07
N THR A 2 9.55 -0.05 -21.64
CA THR A 2 9.21 -0.90 -20.48
C THR A 2 9.41 -0.10 -19.20
N LYS A 3 8.32 0.39 -18.62
CA LYS A 3 8.34 1.07 -17.32
C LYS A 3 8.82 0.05 -16.27
N ARG A 4 10.12 0.04 -15.96
CA ARG A 4 10.70 -0.75 -14.86
C ARG A 4 9.93 -0.37 -13.61
N ARG A 5 9.07 -1.27 -13.13
CA ARG A 5 8.36 -1.12 -11.86
C ARG A 5 9.42 -1.12 -10.76
N ARG A 6 9.80 0.04 -10.24
CA ARG A 6 10.55 0.10 -8.98
C ARG A 6 9.59 -0.33 -7.88
N CYS A 7 9.56 -1.63 -7.61
CA CYS A 7 8.94 -2.18 -6.41
C CYS A 7 9.87 -1.85 -5.24
N GLY A 8 9.41 -1.13 -4.21
CA GLY A 8 10.24 -0.82 -3.03
C GLY A 8 10.62 -2.07 -2.20
N LEU A 9 9.96 -3.21 -2.44
CA LEU A 9 10.15 -4.49 -1.74
C LEU A 9 10.68 -5.58 -2.69
N CYS A 10 11.62 -5.22 -3.58
CA CYS A 10 12.15 -6.12 -4.62
C CYS A 10 12.70 -7.45 -4.09
N HIS A 11 13.06 -7.54 -2.82
CA HIS A 11 13.74 -8.71 -2.27
C HIS A 11 12.82 -9.79 -1.72
N ARG A 12 11.49 -9.57 -1.64
CA ARG A 12 10.49 -10.59 -1.26
C ARG A 12 10.93 -11.51 -0.11
N ARG A 13 11.57 -10.94 0.91
CA ARG A 13 12.12 -11.66 2.07
C ARG A 13 11.06 -11.81 3.16
N GLY A 14 9.88 -12.31 2.81
CA GLY A 14 8.81 -12.55 3.79
C GLY A 14 9.26 -13.44 4.96
N HIS A 15 10.20 -14.34 4.71
CA HIS A 15 10.81 -15.22 5.72
C HIS A 15 11.62 -14.48 6.80
N LEU A 16 12.20 -13.31 6.50
CA LEU A 16 12.97 -12.52 7.48
C LEU A 16 12.10 -11.62 8.36
N LEU A 17 10.82 -11.49 8.05
CA LEU A 17 9.91 -10.61 8.77
C LEU A 17 9.75 -11.02 10.23
N ARG A 18 9.69 -12.33 10.49
CA ARG A 18 9.52 -12.89 11.83
C ARG A 18 10.74 -12.64 12.72
N ASP A 19 11.94 -12.77 12.16
CA ASP A 19 13.20 -12.49 12.87
C ASP A 19 13.37 -11.00 13.16
N TRP A 20 12.88 -10.14 12.27
CA TRP A 20 12.88 -8.70 12.48
C TRP A 20 11.91 -8.27 13.59
N ILE A 21 10.69 -8.82 13.62
CA ILE A 21 9.70 -8.54 14.69
C ILE A 21 10.28 -8.87 16.06
N GLN A 22 10.90 -10.06 16.20
CA GLN A 22 11.54 -10.45 17.46
C GLN A 22 12.69 -9.52 17.89
N LYS A 23 13.44 -8.95 16.93
CA LYS A 23 14.49 -7.98 17.22
C LYS A 23 13.92 -6.61 17.58
N ALA A 24 12.83 -6.19 16.93
CA ALA A 24 12.16 -4.92 17.19
C ALA A 24 11.51 -4.90 18.59
N GLU A 25 10.90 -6.01 19.01
CA GLU A 25 10.33 -6.18 20.36
C GLU A 25 11.40 -6.13 21.46
N ARG A 26 12.60 -6.65 21.20
CA ARG A 26 13.74 -6.61 22.15
C ARG A 26 14.47 -5.27 22.16
N GLY A 27 14.33 -4.46 21.11
CA GLY A 27 15.09 -3.22 20.89
C GLY A 27 14.60 -2.00 21.66
N GLY A 28 13.47 -2.09 22.36
CA GLY A 28 13.06 -1.11 23.39
C GLY A 28 12.65 0.28 22.91
N ALA A 29 12.56 0.54 21.60
CA ALA A 29 11.96 1.79 21.11
C ALA A 29 10.44 1.61 21.00
N ASP A 30 9.67 2.34 21.81
CA ASP A 30 8.20 2.23 21.87
C ASP A 30 7.53 2.31 20.49
N ALA A 31 8.00 3.22 19.62
CA ALA A 31 7.48 3.35 18.26
C ALA A 31 7.72 2.11 17.39
N LEU A 32 8.86 1.41 17.58
CA LEU A 32 9.16 0.17 16.88
C LEU A 32 8.38 -1.01 17.47
N GLY A 33 8.12 -1.01 18.78
CA GLY A 33 7.26 -2.00 19.43
C GLY A 33 5.81 -1.93 18.95
N VAL A 34 5.24 -0.73 18.86
CA VAL A 34 3.88 -0.52 18.33
C VAL A 34 3.78 -0.93 16.85
N LEU A 35 4.81 -0.61 16.06
CA LEU A 35 4.89 -1.05 14.67
C LEU A 35 5.00 -2.58 14.57
N ALA A 36 5.82 -3.21 15.41
CA ALA A 36 5.97 -4.66 15.44
C ALA A 36 4.65 -5.36 15.80
N ASP A 37 3.89 -4.83 16.75
CA ASP A 37 2.60 -5.40 17.13
C ASP A 37 1.54 -5.23 16.02
N SER A 38 1.50 -4.08 15.35
CA SER A 38 0.65 -3.88 14.17
C SER A 38 1.01 -4.84 13.03
N ILE A 39 2.30 -5.04 12.76
CA ILE A 39 2.76 -6.01 11.76
C ILE A 39 2.41 -7.45 12.19
N ARG A 40 2.48 -7.75 13.48
CA ARG A 40 2.11 -9.06 14.06
C ARG A 40 0.64 -9.39 13.80
N GLN A 41 -0.26 -8.42 13.98
CA GLN A 41 -1.69 -8.57 13.71
C GLN A 41 -1.97 -8.86 12.23
N ASP A 42 -1.24 -8.22 11.32
CA ASP A 42 -1.41 -8.37 9.86
C ASP A 42 -0.39 -9.32 9.19
N LEU A 43 0.26 -10.20 9.97
CA LEU A 43 1.37 -11.04 9.53
C LEU A 43 1.08 -11.81 8.24
N HIS A 44 -0.11 -12.41 8.12
CA HIS A 44 -0.47 -13.21 6.96
C HIS A 44 -0.58 -12.35 5.70
N ALA A 45 -1.24 -11.18 5.79
CA ALA A 45 -1.40 -10.25 4.68
C ALA A 45 -0.06 -9.66 4.24
N ILE A 46 0.79 -9.28 5.19
CA ILE A 46 2.12 -8.73 4.92
C ILE A 46 3.04 -9.80 4.31
N THR A 47 3.01 -11.03 4.85
CA THR A 47 3.78 -12.16 4.29
C THR A 47 3.33 -12.50 2.87
N ALA A 48 2.02 -12.51 2.62
CA ALA A 48 1.46 -12.69 1.29
C ALA A 48 1.91 -11.57 0.33
N GLY A 49 1.82 -10.31 0.73
CA GLY A 49 2.28 -9.17 -0.07
C GLY A 49 3.80 -9.16 -0.32
N LEU A 50 4.58 -9.76 0.58
CA LEU A 50 6.02 -9.94 0.45
C LEU A 50 6.42 -11.16 -0.37
N THR A 51 5.54 -12.15 -0.55
CA THR A 51 5.88 -13.42 -1.22
C THR A 51 5.33 -13.47 -2.64
N LEU A 52 4.12 -12.93 -2.83
CA LEU A 52 3.37 -13.07 -4.07
C LEU A 52 3.86 -12.05 -5.12
N PRO A 53 3.83 -12.41 -6.43
CA PRO A 53 4.23 -11.49 -7.49
C PRO A 53 3.21 -10.38 -7.76
N TYR A 54 1.99 -10.52 -7.21
CA TYR A 54 0.92 -9.54 -7.32
C TYR A 54 0.93 -8.60 -6.12
N GLY A 55 0.89 -7.31 -6.40
CA GLY A 55 0.74 -6.26 -5.40
C GLY A 55 -0.41 -5.33 -5.75
N SER A 56 -0.87 -4.55 -4.78
CA SER A 56 -2.00 -3.62 -4.94
C SER A 56 -1.70 -2.40 -5.83
N GLY A 57 -0.49 -2.26 -6.38
CA GLY A 57 -0.05 -1.03 -7.05
C GLY A 57 -0.94 -0.53 -8.20
N ILE A 58 -1.61 -1.41 -8.95
CA ILE A 58 -2.59 -0.99 -9.97
C ILE A 58 -3.85 -0.40 -9.30
N VAL A 59 -4.36 -1.08 -8.27
CA VAL A 59 -5.54 -0.65 -7.51
C VAL A 59 -5.26 0.66 -6.78
N GLU A 60 -4.10 0.78 -6.14
CA GLU A 60 -3.62 2.02 -5.51
C GLU A 60 -3.50 3.16 -6.52
N GLY A 61 -3.01 2.87 -7.73
CA GLY A 61 -2.95 3.83 -8.83
C GLY A 61 -4.33 4.36 -9.23
N HIS A 62 -5.33 3.47 -9.36
CA HIS A 62 -6.72 3.86 -9.63
C HIS A 62 -7.30 4.70 -8.49
N VAL A 63 -7.11 4.28 -7.23
CA VAL A 63 -7.57 5.05 -6.07
C VAL A 63 -6.90 6.42 -6.02
N ASN A 64 -5.62 6.52 -6.33
CA ASN A 64 -4.90 7.79 -6.36
C ASN A 64 -5.43 8.70 -7.49
N ARG A 65 -5.68 8.16 -8.69
CA ARG A 65 -6.31 8.92 -9.79
C ARG A 65 -7.67 9.49 -9.37
N ILE A 66 -8.51 8.67 -8.76
CA ILE A 66 -9.83 9.09 -8.26
C ILE A 66 -9.70 10.19 -7.20
N LYS A 67 -8.78 10.02 -6.23
CA LYS A 67 -8.50 11.04 -5.20
C LYS A 67 -8.02 12.36 -5.82
N THR A 68 -7.18 12.31 -6.85
CA THR A 68 -6.72 13.52 -7.57
C THR A 68 -7.88 14.23 -8.26
N ILE A 69 -8.74 13.51 -8.98
CA ILE A 69 -9.94 14.09 -9.61
C ILE A 69 -10.83 14.74 -8.55
N LYS A 70 -11.08 14.06 -7.43
CA LYS A 70 -11.87 14.61 -6.31
C LYS A 70 -11.25 15.88 -5.70
N ARG A 71 -9.91 15.95 -5.59
CA ARG A 71 -9.18 17.13 -5.12
C ARG A 71 -9.24 18.31 -6.09
N GLN A 72 -9.10 18.05 -7.39
CA GLN A 72 -9.26 19.08 -8.43
C GLN A 72 -10.66 19.71 -8.42
N MET A 73 -11.65 19.02 -7.86
CA MET A 73 -13.02 19.49 -7.75
C MET A 73 -13.30 20.23 -6.44
N TYR A 74 -12.30 20.49 -5.59
CA TYR A 74 -12.43 21.24 -4.33
C TYR A 74 -13.61 20.77 -3.46
N GLY A 75 -13.83 19.45 -3.39
CA GLY A 75 -14.92 18.85 -2.61
C GLY A 75 -16.30 18.83 -3.28
N ARG A 76 -16.46 19.40 -4.48
CA ARG A 76 -17.73 19.46 -5.24
C ARG A 76 -17.98 18.22 -6.11
N ALA A 77 -17.61 17.03 -5.64
CA ALA A 77 -17.72 15.79 -6.41
C ALA A 77 -18.76 14.84 -5.81
N SER A 78 -20.02 14.96 -6.23
CA SER A 78 -21.03 13.92 -5.99
C SER A 78 -20.67 12.66 -6.78
N PHE A 79 -21.24 11.50 -6.40
CA PHE A 79 -20.95 10.24 -7.08
C PHE A 79 -21.24 10.30 -8.59
N ALA A 80 -22.34 10.93 -8.98
CA ALA A 80 -22.70 11.12 -10.39
C ALA A 80 -21.66 11.95 -11.15
N LEU A 81 -21.19 13.05 -10.57
CA LEU A 81 -20.16 13.91 -11.17
C LEU A 81 -18.81 13.21 -11.27
N LEU A 82 -18.42 12.47 -10.23
CA LEU A 82 -17.18 11.71 -10.23
C LEU A 82 -17.21 10.60 -11.30
N ARG A 83 -18.34 9.88 -11.41
CA ARG A 83 -18.56 8.85 -12.43
C ARG A 83 -18.49 9.44 -13.83
N ALA A 84 -19.19 10.55 -14.09
CA ALA A 84 -19.15 11.22 -15.38
C ALA A 84 -17.72 11.62 -15.76
N ARG A 85 -16.96 12.18 -14.82
CA ARG A 85 -15.57 12.62 -15.09
C ARG A 85 -14.58 11.49 -15.29
N ILE A 86 -14.80 10.34 -14.65
CA ILE A 86 -13.95 9.15 -14.84
C ILE A 86 -14.25 8.48 -16.19
N LEU A 87 -15.53 8.36 -16.56
CA LEU A 87 -15.96 7.67 -17.79
C LEU A 87 -15.83 8.52 -19.05
N LEU A 88 -15.92 9.85 -18.93
CA LEU A 88 -15.83 10.78 -20.07
C LEU A 88 -14.41 11.36 -20.26
N GLN A 89 -13.44 10.95 -19.44
CA GLN A 89 -12.03 11.28 -19.69
C GLN A 89 -11.49 10.40 -20.83
N PRO A 90 -10.89 10.98 -21.89
CA PRO A 90 -10.22 10.21 -22.94
C PRO A 90 -9.01 9.42 -22.40
#